data_AF-A0A0W0ZNE5-F1
#
_entry.id   AF-A0A0W0ZNE5-F1
#
_cell.length_a   1.000
_cell.length_b   1.000
_cell.length_c   1.000
_cell.angle_alpha   90.00
_cell.angle_beta   90.00
_cell.angle_gamma   90.00
#
_symmetry.space_group_name_H-M   'P 1'
#
loop_
_entity.id
_entity.type
_entity.pdbx_description
1 polymer ?
#
loop_
_entity_poly.entity_id
_entity_poly.type
_entity_poly.pdbx_seq_one_letter_code
_entity_poly.pdbx_strand_id
1 'polypeptide(L)'
;MHSLTKTQTNSVAETLTFWMLLTAFANGLTAMTGVEAVSNAVPLFRKPTIRNAQWTLTIIVGTLALFLIVIGYLCPAYHIVAMDQNHSGYQTILSQLVEATTGKGIFYYISIASIFIVLAYSAQTSFSAFPRVCRFLAEDNYLPYFFAERGRRLVFSVGIIILAIFSALILIVFKGITNNLIPLFAVGAFSAFLFSQIGMVRYWLRKENQQFRYKLIVNAVGAAVTAIALIIIIMTKFVEGAWIIIVLAPTLAFLMHRIKRHYRKIAQEIENPIKIDPSALKHPIVIIPIHGLDLIAEKAIQFGMLLSNDITAVFIDAGYGNVERLQQLWHEKIEIPAKEAGKKIPKLEIIKSPYRRIYKPLLNFVAQVRKGKKNRLIALIIPELVEPKWYEYLLHNIHAPGLRTLLFLKRDPNTIVITIPWYRCEK
;
A
#
# COMPACT_ATOMS: atom_id res chain seq x y z
N MET A 1 -61.80 17.30 -6.15
CA MET A 1 -60.92 16.13 -5.94
C MET A 1 -60.27 15.63 -7.24
N HIS A 2 -60.95 15.66 -8.39
CA HIS A 2 -60.42 15.16 -9.68
C HIS A 2 -59.38 16.08 -10.39
N SER A 3 -59.36 17.39 -10.11
CA SER A 3 -58.37 18.30 -10.70
C SER A 3 -57.02 18.27 -9.98
N LEU A 4 -57.03 18.12 -8.64
CA LEU A 4 -55.84 18.01 -7.79
C LEU A 4 -55.01 16.75 -8.10
N THR A 5 -55.66 15.62 -8.36
CA THR A 5 -54.99 14.38 -8.79
C THR A 5 -54.37 14.52 -10.17
N LYS A 6 -55.00 15.26 -11.10
CA LYS A 6 -54.47 15.46 -12.47
C LYS A 6 -53.25 16.41 -12.50
N THR A 7 -53.23 17.42 -11.63
CA THR A 7 -52.05 18.30 -11.47
C THR A 7 -50.89 17.55 -10.79
N GLN A 8 -51.18 16.71 -9.79
CA GLN A 8 -50.17 15.84 -9.17
C GLN A 8 -49.60 14.79 -10.14
N THR A 9 -50.41 14.16 -10.99
CA THR A 9 -49.89 13.20 -11.98
C THR A 9 -49.00 13.85 -13.03
N ASN A 10 -49.32 15.07 -13.46
CA ASN A 10 -48.48 15.81 -14.40
C ASN A 10 -47.17 16.28 -13.76
N SER A 11 -47.21 16.77 -12.51
CA SER A 11 -45.98 17.17 -11.81
C SER A 11 -45.08 15.97 -11.51
N VAL A 12 -45.65 14.80 -11.20
CA VAL A 12 -44.89 13.55 -10.99
C VAL A 12 -44.28 13.07 -12.31
N ALA A 13 -45.01 13.10 -13.43
CA ALA A 13 -44.50 12.73 -14.75
C ALA A 13 -43.38 13.66 -15.23
N GLU A 14 -43.52 14.98 -15.03
CA GLU A 14 -42.47 15.96 -15.32
C GLU A 14 -41.23 15.73 -14.46
N THR A 15 -41.42 15.51 -13.15
CA THR A 15 -40.31 15.21 -12.22
C THR A 15 -39.59 13.92 -12.61
N LEU A 16 -40.33 12.89 -13.00
CA LEU A 16 -39.78 11.61 -13.44
C LEU A 16 -38.99 11.76 -14.75
N THR A 17 -39.52 12.51 -15.71
CA THR A 17 -38.87 12.76 -17.00
C THR A 17 -37.59 13.57 -16.81
N PHE A 18 -37.62 14.61 -15.98
CA PHE A 18 -36.46 15.41 -15.65
C PHE A 18 -35.39 14.58 -14.91
N TRP A 19 -35.80 13.75 -13.95
CA TRP A 19 -34.91 12.83 -13.24
C TRP A 19 -34.27 11.80 -14.18
N MET A 20 -35.04 11.24 -15.11
CA MET A 20 -34.54 10.30 -16.11
C MET A 20 -33.53 10.98 -17.04
N LEU A 21 -33.79 12.21 -17.48
CA LEU A 21 -32.87 12.98 -18.32
C LEU A 21 -31.57 13.31 -17.58
N LEU A 22 -31.65 13.71 -16.32
CA LEU A 22 -30.47 13.94 -15.47
C LEU A 22 -29.67 12.65 -15.24
N THR A 23 -30.35 11.52 -15.04
CA THR A 23 -29.70 10.22 -14.84
C THR A 23 -29.03 9.74 -16.13
N ALA A 24 -29.67 9.92 -17.29
CA ALA A 24 -29.08 9.63 -18.59
C ALA A 24 -27.86 10.53 -18.87
N PHE A 25 -27.96 11.82 -18.53
CA PHE A 25 -26.85 12.77 -18.62
C PHE A 25 -25.67 12.36 -17.73
N ALA A 26 -25.92 11.99 -16.46
CA ALA A 26 -24.90 11.50 -15.53
C ALA A 26 -24.18 10.25 -16.04
N ASN A 27 -24.92 9.29 -16.59
CA ASN A 27 -24.33 8.08 -17.20
C ASN A 27 -23.49 8.44 -18.44
N GLY A 28 -24.01 9.31 -19.31
CA GLY A 28 -23.34 9.73 -20.55
C GLY A 28 -22.04 10.51 -20.30
N LEU A 29 -22.00 11.33 -19.25
CA LEU A 29 -20.80 12.05 -18.82
C LEU A 29 -19.62 11.13 -18.51
N THR A 30 -19.89 9.91 -18.03
CA THR A 30 -18.83 8.95 -17.72
C THR A 30 -18.12 8.44 -19.00
N ALA A 31 -18.79 8.49 -20.16
CA ALA A 31 -18.17 8.10 -21.43
C ALA A 31 -17.02 9.04 -21.86
N MET A 32 -16.95 10.26 -21.31
CA MET A 32 -15.89 11.24 -21.62
C MET A 32 -14.64 11.06 -20.77
N THR A 33 -14.66 10.16 -19.78
CA THR A 33 -13.49 9.83 -18.97
C THR A 33 -12.41 9.13 -19.81
N GLY A 34 -11.14 9.30 -19.44
CA GLY A 34 -9.99 8.80 -20.18
C GLY A 34 -9.23 9.87 -20.97
N VAL A 35 -9.83 11.05 -21.20
CA VAL A 35 -9.12 12.21 -21.76
C VAL A 35 -7.97 12.69 -20.87
N GLU A 36 -8.04 12.43 -19.57
CA GLU A 36 -6.99 12.71 -18.60
C GLU A 36 -5.71 11.90 -18.83
N ALA A 37 -5.81 10.74 -19.49
CA ALA A 37 -4.64 9.93 -19.81
C ALA A 37 -3.69 10.71 -20.73
N VAL A 38 -4.25 11.46 -21.69
CA VAL A 38 -3.48 12.32 -22.60
C VAL A 38 -2.90 13.50 -21.85
N SER A 39 -3.66 14.15 -20.95
CA SER A 39 -3.16 15.29 -20.18
C SER A 39 -2.00 14.92 -19.25
N ASN A 40 -2.06 13.73 -18.64
CA ASN A 40 -0.99 13.20 -17.80
C ASN A 40 0.25 12.78 -18.60
N ALA A 41 0.08 12.46 -19.88
CA ALA A 41 1.14 12.04 -20.78
C ALA A 41 1.78 13.19 -21.58
N VAL A 42 1.35 14.44 -21.41
CA VAL A 42 1.90 15.61 -22.15
C VAL A 42 3.44 15.65 -22.17
N PRO A 43 4.17 15.37 -21.06
CA PRO A 43 5.64 15.37 -21.06
C PRO A 43 6.28 14.30 -21.94
N LEU A 44 5.55 13.25 -22.31
CA LEU A 44 6.03 12.13 -23.12
C LEU A 44 5.91 12.39 -24.64
N PHE A 45 5.18 13.42 -25.05
CA PHE A 45 5.01 13.73 -26.47
C PHE A 45 6.31 14.25 -27.10
N ARG A 46 6.51 13.97 -28.39
CA ARG A 46 7.61 14.55 -29.18
C ARG A 46 7.44 16.08 -29.27
N LYS A 47 8.54 16.83 -29.23
CA LYS A 47 8.50 18.29 -29.44
C LYS A 47 7.98 18.62 -30.86
N PRO A 48 7.09 19.62 -31.04
CA PRO A 48 6.51 20.50 -30.02
C PRO A 48 5.42 19.81 -29.18
N THR A 49 5.67 19.65 -27.87
CA THR A 49 4.87 18.77 -26.99
C THR A 49 3.43 19.23 -26.83
N ILE A 50 3.21 20.54 -26.63
CA ILE A 50 1.89 21.14 -26.41
C ILE A 50 1.00 20.96 -27.64
N ARG A 51 1.51 21.32 -28.83
CA ARG A 51 0.74 21.25 -30.07
C ARG A 51 0.37 19.81 -30.40
N ASN A 52 1.32 18.88 -30.28
CA ASN A 52 1.07 17.46 -30.54
C ASN A 52 0.03 16.88 -29.57
N ALA A 53 0.15 17.18 -28.28
CA ALA A 53 -0.83 16.73 -27.28
C ALA A 53 -2.24 17.29 -27.55
N GLN A 54 -2.35 18.56 -27.95
CA GLN A 54 -3.63 19.19 -28.32
C GLN A 54 -4.26 18.51 -29.53
N TRP A 55 -3.51 18.27 -30.61
CA TRP A 55 -4.02 17.57 -31.80
C TRP A 55 -4.50 16.16 -31.45
N THR A 56 -3.71 15.40 -30.70
CA THR A 56 -4.08 14.06 -30.26
C THR A 56 -5.36 14.08 -29.43
N LEU A 57 -5.48 15.01 -28.47
CA LEU A 57 -6.69 15.15 -27.66
C LEU A 57 -7.91 15.50 -28.51
N THR A 58 -7.78 16.45 -29.45
CA THR A 58 -8.88 16.84 -30.34
C THR A 58 -9.36 15.67 -31.20
N ILE A 59 -8.44 14.87 -31.76
CA ILE A 59 -8.78 13.70 -32.58
C ILE A 59 -9.51 12.66 -31.74
N ILE A 60 -9.02 12.36 -30.53
CA ILE A 60 -9.66 11.39 -29.63
C ILE A 60 -11.07 11.84 -29.25
N VAL A 61 -11.23 13.10 -28.81
CA VAL A 61 -12.53 13.65 -28.43
C VAL A 61 -13.49 13.69 -29.62
N GLY A 62 -13.02 14.10 -30.80
CA GLY A 62 -13.83 14.12 -32.02
C GLY A 62 -14.28 12.72 -32.45
N THR A 63 -13.39 11.72 -32.35
CA THR A 63 -13.72 10.32 -32.67
C THR A 63 -14.71 9.74 -31.68
N LEU A 64 -14.53 10.01 -30.38
CA LEU A 64 -15.45 9.60 -29.34
C LEU A 64 -16.84 10.21 -29.55
N ALA A 65 -16.92 11.51 -29.84
CA ALA A 65 -18.18 12.20 -30.12
C ALA A 65 -18.88 11.58 -31.33
N LEU A 66 -18.15 11.30 -32.41
CA LEU A 66 -18.68 10.62 -33.59
C LEU A 66 -19.24 9.23 -33.23
N PHE A 67 -18.50 8.42 -32.49
CA PHE A 67 -18.95 7.08 -32.09
C PHE A 67 -20.19 7.14 -31.19
N LEU A 68 -20.27 8.08 -30.25
CA LEU A 68 -21.46 8.25 -29.40
C LEU A 68 -22.69 8.66 -30.23
N ILE A 69 -22.52 9.55 -31.21
CA ILE A 69 -23.61 9.94 -32.14
C ILE A 69 -24.06 8.74 -32.98
N VAL A 70 -23.11 7.99 -33.56
CA VAL A 70 -23.41 6.82 -34.39
C VAL A 70 -24.13 5.74 -33.56
N ILE A 71 -23.66 5.42 -32.35
CA ILE A 71 -24.32 4.46 -31.46
C ILE A 71 -25.71 4.97 -31.06
N GLY A 72 -25.84 6.26 -30.73
CA GLY A 72 -27.11 6.89 -30.38
C GLY A 72 -28.14 6.86 -31.52
N TYR A 73 -27.70 6.85 -32.78
CA TYR A 73 -28.55 6.69 -33.96
C TYR A 73 -28.86 5.21 -34.27
N LEU A 74 -27.85 4.33 -34.23
CA LEU A 74 -28.00 2.93 -34.61
C LEU A 74 -28.80 2.10 -33.59
N CYS A 75 -28.67 2.38 -32.29
CA CYS A 75 -29.40 1.58 -31.28
C CYS A 75 -30.93 1.67 -31.46
N PRO A 76 -31.53 2.87 -31.60
CA PRO A 76 -32.96 2.98 -31.93
C PRO A 76 -33.32 2.36 -33.28
N ALA A 77 -32.48 2.55 -34.31
CA ALA A 77 -32.74 2.05 -35.67
C ALA A 77 -32.80 0.52 -35.75
N TYR A 78 -31.97 -0.17 -34.95
CA TYR A 78 -31.95 -1.63 -34.85
C TYR A 78 -32.79 -2.17 -33.68
N HIS A 79 -33.58 -1.33 -32.99
CA HIS A 79 -34.38 -1.70 -31.81
C HIS A 79 -33.55 -2.36 -30.68
N ILE A 80 -32.31 -1.91 -30.50
CA ILE A 80 -31.39 -2.40 -29.47
C ILE A 80 -31.70 -1.74 -28.13
N VAL A 81 -31.88 -2.55 -27.09
CA VAL A 81 -32.22 -2.09 -25.74
C VAL A 81 -31.16 -2.58 -24.74
N ALA A 82 -30.86 -1.75 -23.74
CA ALA A 82 -29.97 -2.14 -22.66
C ALA A 82 -30.54 -3.36 -21.91
N MET A 83 -29.75 -4.44 -21.85
CA MET A 83 -30.11 -5.66 -21.12
C MET A 83 -29.70 -5.55 -19.64
N ASP A 84 -30.45 -6.22 -18.77
CA ASP A 84 -30.09 -6.34 -17.35
C ASP A 84 -28.93 -7.31 -17.18
N GLN A 85 -27.86 -6.85 -16.54
CA GLN A 85 -26.66 -7.63 -16.24
C GLN A 85 -26.89 -8.78 -15.27
N ASN A 86 -27.98 -8.74 -14.51
CA ASN A 86 -28.32 -9.80 -13.55
C ASN A 86 -28.98 -11.01 -14.20
N HIS A 87 -29.43 -10.91 -15.46
CA HIS A 87 -30.17 -11.96 -16.14
C HIS A 87 -29.26 -12.82 -17.04
N SER A 88 -29.57 -14.10 -17.14
CA SER A 88 -28.89 -15.03 -18.04
C SER A 88 -29.09 -14.60 -19.50
N GLY A 89 -28.00 -14.49 -20.26
CA GLY A 89 -28.04 -14.02 -21.65
C GLY A 89 -27.72 -12.54 -21.84
N TYR A 90 -27.21 -11.85 -20.80
CA TYR A 90 -26.74 -10.47 -20.91
C TYR A 90 -25.78 -10.27 -22.09
N GLN A 91 -26.07 -9.25 -22.89
CA GLN A 91 -25.18 -8.77 -23.95
C GLN A 91 -24.96 -7.26 -23.83
N THR A 92 -23.73 -6.82 -24.11
CA THR A 92 -23.41 -5.40 -24.18
C THR A 92 -24.06 -4.76 -25.41
N ILE A 93 -24.27 -3.44 -25.39
CA ILE A 93 -24.82 -2.69 -26.53
C ILE A 93 -23.98 -2.89 -27.80
N LEU A 94 -22.63 -2.89 -27.65
CA LEU A 94 -21.73 -3.15 -28.78
C LEU A 94 -21.88 -4.58 -29.32
N SER A 95 -22.07 -5.57 -28.44
CA SER A 95 -22.33 -6.95 -28.84
C SER A 95 -23.64 -7.07 -29.63
N GLN A 96 -24.71 -6.44 -29.14
CA GLN A 96 -26.00 -6.41 -29.82
C GLN A 96 -25.92 -5.71 -31.19
N LEU A 97 -25.15 -4.62 -31.30
CA LEU A 97 -24.94 -3.91 -32.58
C LEU A 97 -24.21 -4.77 -33.62
N VAL A 98 -23.15 -5.46 -33.21
CA VAL A 98 -22.40 -6.35 -34.12
C VAL A 98 -23.25 -7.55 -34.53
N GLU A 99 -24.02 -8.12 -33.60
CA GLU A 99 -24.96 -9.21 -33.88
C GLU A 99 -26.06 -8.75 -34.86
N ALA A 100 -26.66 -7.58 -34.65
CA ALA A 100 -27.71 -7.05 -35.52
C ALA A 100 -27.23 -6.72 -36.95
N THR A 101 -25.95 -6.37 -37.11
CA THR A 101 -25.37 -6.00 -38.41
C THR A 101 -24.79 -7.18 -39.17
N THR A 102 -24.16 -8.14 -38.49
CA THR A 102 -23.38 -9.22 -39.14
C THR A 102 -23.79 -10.63 -38.73
N GLY A 103 -24.68 -10.78 -37.75
CA GLY A 103 -25.03 -12.06 -37.14
C GLY A 103 -23.88 -12.65 -36.29
N LYS A 104 -24.09 -13.85 -35.72
CA LYS A 104 -23.08 -14.56 -34.91
C LYS A 104 -22.06 -15.34 -35.75
N GLY A 105 -21.33 -14.65 -36.62
CA GLY A 105 -20.28 -15.22 -37.47
C GLY A 105 -18.86 -15.03 -36.91
N ILE A 106 -17.86 -15.36 -37.73
CA ILE A 106 -16.43 -15.13 -37.40
C ILE A 106 -16.16 -13.66 -37.07
N PHE A 107 -16.75 -12.74 -37.83
CA PHE A 107 -16.60 -11.30 -37.64
C PHE A 107 -17.10 -10.84 -36.25
N TYR A 108 -18.19 -11.41 -35.75
CA TYR A 108 -18.71 -11.14 -34.42
C TYR A 108 -17.68 -11.49 -33.34
N TYR A 109 -17.12 -12.70 -33.38
CA TYR A 109 -16.14 -13.14 -32.37
C TYR A 109 -14.84 -12.35 -32.45
N ILE A 110 -14.37 -11.99 -33.65
CA ILE A 110 -13.20 -11.12 -33.82
C ILE A 110 -13.47 -9.74 -33.20
N SER A 111 -14.66 -9.18 -33.42
CA SER A 111 -15.05 -7.87 -32.88
C SER A 111 -15.11 -7.90 -31.34
N ILE A 112 -15.74 -8.92 -30.76
CA ILE A 112 -15.81 -9.10 -29.30
C ILE A 112 -14.42 -9.30 -28.68
N ALA A 113 -13.58 -10.13 -29.29
CA ALA A 113 -12.20 -10.33 -28.86
C ALA A 113 -11.39 -9.02 -28.91
N SER A 114 -11.58 -8.22 -29.96
CA SER A 114 -10.93 -6.90 -30.10
C SER A 114 -11.37 -5.93 -29.01
N ILE A 115 -12.68 -5.85 -28.73
CA ILE A 115 -13.23 -5.04 -27.63
C ILE A 115 -12.62 -5.48 -26.29
N PHE A 116 -12.57 -6.79 -26.03
CA PHE A 116 -11.96 -7.33 -24.83
C PHE A 116 -10.48 -6.94 -24.69
N ILE A 117 -9.69 -7.05 -25.75
CA ILE A 117 -8.27 -6.67 -25.75
C ILE A 117 -8.10 -5.17 -25.45
N VAL A 118 -8.93 -4.31 -26.06
CA VAL A 118 -8.88 -2.86 -25.81
C VAL A 118 -9.23 -2.53 -24.35
N LEU A 119 -10.25 -3.17 -23.78
CA LEU A 119 -10.61 -3.01 -22.37
C LEU A 119 -9.51 -3.52 -21.42
N ALA A 120 -8.88 -4.65 -21.74
CA ALA A 120 -7.74 -5.17 -20.98
C ALA A 120 -6.55 -4.20 -21.02
N TYR A 121 -6.27 -3.59 -22.18
CA TYR A 121 -5.22 -2.57 -22.32
C TYR A 121 -5.55 -1.27 -21.57
N SER A 122 -6.83 -0.89 -21.50
CA SER A 122 -7.29 0.25 -20.71
C SER A 122 -6.95 0.05 -19.22
N ALA A 123 -7.20 -1.15 -18.67
CA ALA A 123 -6.86 -1.47 -17.28
C ALA A 123 -5.34 -1.31 -17.00
N GLN A 124 -4.48 -1.63 -17.97
CA GLN A 124 -3.03 -1.46 -17.85
C GLN A 124 -2.61 0.00 -17.65
N THR A 125 -3.36 0.96 -18.19
CA THR A 125 -3.07 2.39 -17.97
C THR A 125 -3.14 2.74 -16.48
N SER A 126 -4.14 2.23 -15.76
CA SER A 126 -4.27 2.41 -14.30
C SER A 126 -3.11 1.78 -13.53
N PHE A 127 -2.70 0.56 -13.90
CA PHE A 127 -1.55 -0.13 -13.29
C PHE A 127 -0.21 0.56 -13.54
N SER A 128 -0.10 1.36 -14.61
CA SER A 128 1.07 2.19 -14.87
C SER A 128 1.01 3.56 -14.17
N ALA A 129 -0.18 4.13 -13.99
CA ALA A 129 -0.37 5.49 -13.47
C ALA A 129 -0.42 5.54 -11.94
N PHE A 130 -1.18 4.65 -11.31
CA PHE A 130 -1.40 4.66 -9.87
C PHE A 130 -0.10 4.56 -9.05
N PRO A 131 0.86 3.67 -9.35
CA PRO A 131 2.09 3.60 -8.57
C PRO A 131 2.94 4.88 -8.63
N ARG A 132 2.86 5.63 -9.75
CA ARG A 132 3.54 6.93 -9.88
C ARG A 132 2.91 7.98 -8.96
N VAL A 133 1.58 7.99 -8.84
CA VAL A 133 0.87 8.87 -7.90
C VAL A 133 1.22 8.52 -6.46
N CYS A 134 1.21 7.23 -6.10
CA CYS A 134 1.61 6.78 -4.77
C CYS A 134 3.04 7.22 -4.41
N ARG A 135 3.97 7.13 -5.36
CA ARG A 135 5.34 7.62 -5.18
C ARG A 135 5.39 9.10 -4.88
N PHE A 136 4.72 9.94 -5.68
CA PHE A 136 4.71 11.39 -5.45
C PHE A 136 4.19 11.74 -4.06
N LEU A 137 3.11 11.07 -3.61
CA LEU A 137 2.56 11.26 -2.27
C LEU A 137 3.50 10.75 -1.17
N ALA A 138 4.22 9.66 -1.40
CA ALA A 138 5.18 9.11 -0.43
C ALA A 138 6.42 9.99 -0.29
N GLU A 139 6.95 10.53 -1.40
CA GLU A 139 8.04 11.53 -1.40
C GLU A 139 7.65 12.79 -0.61
N ASP A 140 6.38 13.20 -0.70
CA ASP A 140 5.82 14.32 0.08
C ASP A 140 5.42 13.96 1.53
N ASN A 141 5.75 12.75 1.99
CA ASN A 141 5.48 12.21 3.33
C ASN A 141 3.97 12.01 3.65
N TYR A 142 3.10 11.92 2.65
CA TYR A 142 1.66 11.61 2.84
C TYR A 142 1.34 10.12 2.79
N LEU A 143 2.24 9.30 2.24
CA LEU A 143 2.16 7.84 2.24
C LEU A 143 3.43 7.22 2.84
N PRO A 144 3.39 5.94 3.25
CA PRO A 144 4.57 5.24 3.75
C PRO A 144 5.71 5.19 2.74
N TYR A 145 6.96 5.27 3.22
CA TYR A 145 8.16 5.34 2.37
C TYR A 145 8.32 4.19 1.38
N PHE A 146 7.84 2.99 1.72
CA PHE A 146 7.92 1.82 0.83
C PHE A 146 7.15 1.99 -0.50
N PHE A 147 6.24 2.97 -0.62
CA PHE A 147 5.61 3.32 -1.90
C PHE A 147 6.55 4.07 -2.85
N ALA A 148 7.58 4.74 -2.32
CA ALA A 148 8.60 5.44 -3.10
C ALA A 148 9.79 4.55 -3.48
N GLU A 149 9.92 3.38 -2.85
CA GLU A 149 10.98 2.43 -3.15
C GLU A 149 10.74 1.73 -4.49
N ARG A 150 11.77 1.68 -5.34
CA ARG A 150 11.74 0.95 -6.60
C ARG A 150 12.10 -0.51 -6.36
N GLY A 151 11.28 -1.43 -6.86
CA GLY A 151 11.59 -2.85 -6.83
C GLY A 151 12.72 -3.24 -7.79
N ARG A 152 13.08 -4.54 -7.81
CA ARG A 152 14.18 -5.11 -8.60
C ARG A 152 14.11 -4.82 -10.12
N ARG A 153 12.91 -4.57 -10.66
CA ARG A 153 12.69 -4.21 -12.07
C ARG A 153 12.52 -2.70 -12.31
N LEU A 154 12.91 -1.85 -11.34
CA LEU A 154 12.70 -0.40 -11.34
C LEU A 154 11.22 0.03 -11.37
N VAL A 155 10.31 -0.88 -11.00
CA VAL A 155 8.85 -0.63 -10.92
C VAL A 155 8.43 -0.48 -9.45
N PHE A 156 7.46 0.39 -9.19
CA PHE A 156 6.85 0.58 -7.87
C PHE A 156 5.86 -0.56 -7.55
N SER A 157 6.39 -1.75 -7.25
CA SER A 157 5.62 -2.99 -7.10
C SER A 157 4.54 -2.91 -6.02
N VAL A 158 4.79 -2.20 -4.91
CA VAL A 158 3.82 -2.11 -3.82
C VAL A 158 2.52 -1.44 -4.28
N GLY A 159 2.62 -0.36 -5.07
CA GLY A 159 1.45 0.30 -5.65
C GLY A 159 0.65 -0.62 -6.57
N ILE A 160 1.33 -1.45 -7.37
CA ILE A 160 0.68 -2.42 -8.28
C ILE A 160 -0.08 -3.48 -7.48
N ILE A 161 0.58 -4.09 -6.47
CA ILE A 161 -0.03 -5.14 -5.65
C ILE A 161 -1.24 -4.61 -4.90
N ILE A 162 -1.13 -3.42 -4.30
CA ILE A 162 -2.24 -2.80 -3.58
C ILE A 162 -3.40 -2.48 -4.53
N LEU A 163 -3.12 -1.94 -5.72
CA LEU A 163 -4.15 -1.70 -6.73
C LEU A 163 -4.83 -3.01 -7.17
N ALA A 164 -4.08 -4.09 -7.34
CA ALA A 164 -4.63 -5.40 -7.71
C ALA A 164 -5.56 -5.95 -6.62
N ILE A 165 -5.16 -5.86 -5.34
CA ILE A 165 -5.97 -6.28 -4.20
C ILE A 165 -7.26 -5.45 -4.13
N PHE A 166 -7.18 -4.12 -4.22
CA PHE A 166 -8.37 -3.28 -4.19
C PHE A 166 -9.29 -3.49 -5.40
N SER A 167 -8.71 -3.66 -6.59
CA SER A 167 -9.48 -3.99 -7.80
C SER A 167 -10.23 -5.31 -7.63
N ALA A 168 -9.56 -6.35 -7.12
CA ALA A 168 -10.18 -7.64 -6.84
C ALA A 168 -11.29 -7.52 -5.78
N LEU A 169 -11.05 -6.78 -4.69
CA LEU A 169 -12.04 -6.54 -3.64
C LEU A 169 -13.30 -5.86 -4.20
N ILE A 170 -13.14 -4.81 -5.00
CA ILE A 170 -14.26 -4.10 -5.63
C ILE A 170 -15.02 -5.05 -6.57
N LEU A 171 -14.32 -5.83 -7.40
CA LEU A 171 -14.98 -6.80 -8.29
C LEU A 171 -15.79 -7.85 -7.52
N ILE A 172 -15.27 -8.36 -6.40
CA ILE A 172 -15.97 -9.34 -5.55
C ILE A 172 -17.20 -8.70 -4.90
N VAL A 173 -17.05 -7.53 -4.29
CA VAL A 173 -18.14 -6.83 -3.57
C VAL A 173 -19.29 -6.49 -4.52
N PHE A 174 -18.98 -6.04 -5.73
CA PHE A 174 -19.98 -5.66 -6.74
C PHE A 174 -20.34 -6.80 -7.71
N LYS A 175 -19.82 -8.01 -7.49
CA LYS A 175 -20.06 -9.21 -8.32
C LYS A 175 -19.75 -9.04 -9.81
N GLY A 176 -18.86 -8.11 -10.16
CA GLY A 176 -18.53 -7.78 -11.55
C GLY A 176 -19.63 -7.05 -12.33
N ILE A 177 -20.67 -6.52 -11.68
CA ILE A 177 -21.78 -5.80 -12.33
C ILE A 177 -21.35 -4.36 -12.61
N THR A 178 -21.04 -4.04 -13.86
CA THR A 178 -20.46 -2.74 -14.23
C THR A 178 -21.40 -1.56 -13.95
N ASN A 179 -22.72 -1.76 -14.03
CA ASN A 179 -23.71 -0.73 -13.70
C ASN A 179 -23.52 -0.15 -12.28
N ASN A 180 -23.06 -0.97 -11.34
CA ASN A 180 -22.81 -0.53 -9.96
C ASN A 180 -21.40 0.04 -9.78
N LEU A 181 -20.43 -0.32 -10.62
CA LEU A 181 -19.05 0.21 -10.55
C LEU A 181 -18.91 1.58 -11.22
N ILE A 182 -19.64 1.83 -12.31
CA ILE A 182 -19.53 3.06 -13.11
C ILE A 182 -19.73 4.31 -12.25
N PRO A 183 -20.74 4.39 -11.34
CA PRO A 183 -20.89 5.55 -10.47
C PRO A 183 -19.69 5.84 -9.56
N LEU A 184 -19.08 4.82 -8.96
CA LEU A 184 -17.90 5.01 -8.11
C LEU A 184 -16.75 5.64 -8.90
N PHE A 185 -16.52 5.12 -10.10
CA PHE A 185 -15.49 5.65 -10.98
C PHE A 185 -15.81 7.09 -11.43
N ALA A 186 -17.06 7.37 -11.83
CA ALA A 186 -17.50 8.69 -12.26
C ALA A 186 -17.30 9.74 -11.17
N VAL A 187 -17.73 9.47 -9.93
CA VAL A 187 -17.54 10.40 -8.80
C VAL A 187 -16.06 10.69 -8.57
N GLY A 188 -15.19 9.68 -8.62
CA GLY A 188 -13.74 9.85 -8.48
C GLY A 188 -13.15 10.73 -9.59
N ALA A 189 -13.45 10.42 -10.86
CA ALA A 189 -12.94 11.15 -12.01
C ALA A 189 -13.42 12.62 -12.04
N PHE A 190 -14.72 12.85 -11.84
CA PHE A 190 -15.29 14.20 -11.83
C PHE A 190 -14.81 15.01 -10.62
N SER A 191 -14.54 14.39 -9.48
CA SER A 191 -13.90 15.06 -8.33
C SER A 191 -12.47 15.50 -8.69
N ALA A 192 -11.69 14.65 -9.36
CA ALA A 192 -10.34 15.01 -9.81
C ALA A 192 -10.37 16.16 -10.83
N PHE A 193 -11.31 16.14 -11.78
CA PHE A 193 -11.52 17.24 -12.71
C PHE A 193 -11.90 18.53 -12.00
N LEU A 194 -12.84 18.47 -11.05
CA LEU A 194 -13.26 19.63 -10.29
C LEU A 194 -12.09 20.25 -9.53
N PHE A 195 -11.28 19.43 -8.83
CA PHE A 195 -10.09 19.92 -8.12
C PHE A 195 -9.03 20.49 -9.06
N SER A 196 -8.83 19.89 -10.24
CA SER A 196 -7.92 20.41 -11.26
C SER A 196 -8.39 21.77 -11.79
N GLN A 197 -9.68 21.91 -12.12
CA GLN A 197 -10.27 23.16 -12.61
C GLN A 197 -10.21 24.26 -11.54
N ILE A 198 -10.58 23.96 -10.29
CA ILE A 198 -10.46 24.90 -9.16
C ILE A 198 -9.00 25.31 -8.95
N GLY A 199 -8.06 24.35 -9.05
CA GLY A 199 -6.62 24.61 -8.98
C GLY A 199 -6.16 25.58 -10.06
N MET A 200 -6.60 25.38 -11.30
CA MET A 200 -6.30 26.27 -12.42
C MET A 200 -6.94 27.66 -12.26
N VAL A 201 -8.18 27.75 -11.78
CA VAL A 201 -8.82 29.04 -11.45
C VAL A 201 -7.99 29.79 -10.43
N ARG A 202 -7.58 29.16 -9.31
CA ARG A 202 -6.69 29.77 -8.32
C ARG A 202 -5.33 30.15 -8.89
N TYR A 203 -4.78 29.34 -9.79
CA TYR A 203 -3.53 29.63 -10.47
C TYR A 203 -3.63 30.90 -11.32
N TRP A 204 -4.67 31.04 -12.14
CA TRP A 204 -4.87 32.21 -12.99
C TRP A 204 -5.24 33.47 -12.20
N LEU A 205 -5.98 33.34 -11.10
CA LEU A 205 -6.26 34.47 -10.20
C LEU A 205 -5.00 35.08 -9.57
N ARG A 206 -3.93 34.28 -9.38
CA ARG A 206 -2.64 34.76 -8.87
C ARG A 206 -1.76 35.40 -9.95
N LYS A 207 -2.10 35.27 -11.24
CA LYS A 207 -1.34 35.82 -12.37
C LYS A 207 -2.05 37.08 -12.88
N GLU A 208 -1.56 38.27 -12.50
CA GLU A 208 -2.15 39.60 -12.78
C GLU A 208 -2.11 40.09 -14.25
N ASN A 209 -2.11 39.21 -15.25
CA ASN A 209 -1.99 39.63 -16.66
C ASN A 209 -3.33 39.57 -17.42
N GLN A 210 -3.73 40.66 -18.08
CA GLN A 210 -5.01 40.78 -18.80
C GLN A 210 -5.21 39.71 -19.89
N GLN A 211 -4.13 39.25 -20.53
CA GLN A 211 -4.16 38.20 -21.54
C GLN A 211 -4.64 36.83 -21.00
N PHE A 212 -4.69 36.63 -19.68
CA PHE A 212 -5.13 35.37 -19.08
C PHE A 212 -6.58 35.37 -18.59
N ARG A 213 -7.31 36.49 -18.72
CA ARG A 213 -8.71 36.59 -18.28
C ARG A 213 -9.62 35.60 -19.01
N TYR A 214 -9.38 35.35 -20.31
CA TYR A 214 -10.16 34.36 -21.05
C TYR A 214 -9.92 32.93 -20.52
N LYS A 215 -8.66 32.58 -20.17
CA LYS A 215 -8.32 31.26 -19.60
C LYS A 215 -8.94 31.08 -18.22
N LEU A 216 -9.02 32.15 -17.44
CA LEU A 216 -9.72 32.14 -16.16
C LEU A 216 -11.21 31.84 -16.35
N ILE A 217 -11.88 32.53 -17.29
CA ILE A 217 -13.32 32.31 -17.58
C ILE A 217 -13.56 30.88 -18.03
N VAL A 218 -12.75 30.34 -18.96
CA VAL A 218 -12.89 28.97 -19.44
C VAL A 218 -12.76 27.95 -18.30
N ASN A 219 -11.76 28.09 -17.43
CA ASN A 219 -11.59 27.17 -16.29
C ASN A 219 -12.67 27.36 -15.21
N ALA A 220 -13.18 28.58 -15.02
CA ALA A 220 -14.27 28.85 -14.07
C ALA A 220 -15.60 28.24 -14.54
N VAL A 221 -15.93 28.38 -15.83
CA VAL A 221 -17.08 27.71 -16.44
C VAL A 221 -16.89 26.21 -16.37
N GLY A 222 -15.70 25.70 -16.69
CA GLY A 222 -15.35 24.29 -16.55
C GLY A 222 -15.55 23.76 -15.12
N ALA A 223 -15.09 24.51 -14.11
CA ALA A 223 -15.30 24.17 -12.70
C ALA A 223 -16.79 24.13 -12.33
N ALA A 224 -17.57 25.12 -12.77
CA ALA A 224 -19.01 25.19 -12.51
C ALA A 224 -19.76 24.01 -13.15
N VAL A 225 -19.53 23.74 -14.44
CA VAL A 225 -20.16 22.62 -15.16
C VAL A 225 -19.77 21.28 -14.54
N THR A 226 -18.49 21.10 -14.18
CA THR A 226 -18.01 19.88 -13.53
C THR A 226 -18.60 19.70 -12.13
N ALA A 227 -18.76 20.80 -11.37
CA ALA A 227 -19.40 20.77 -10.06
C ALA A 227 -20.88 20.39 -10.16
N ILE A 228 -21.61 20.98 -11.10
CA ILE A 228 -23.02 20.66 -11.36
C ILE A 228 -23.14 19.18 -11.77
N ALA A 229 -22.31 18.72 -12.71
CA ALA A 229 -22.25 17.33 -13.12
C ALA A 229 -21.99 16.38 -11.95
N LEU A 230 -21.00 16.68 -11.10
CA LEU A 230 -20.68 15.89 -9.92
C LEU A 230 -21.84 15.83 -8.93
N ILE A 231 -22.54 16.95 -8.70
CA ILE A 231 -23.73 16.99 -7.84
C ILE A 231 -24.84 16.12 -8.43
N ILE A 232 -25.11 16.21 -9.73
CA ILE A 232 -26.11 15.38 -10.40
C ILE A 232 -25.75 13.89 -10.26
N ILE A 233 -24.50 13.51 -10.52
CA ILE A 233 -24.03 12.13 -10.39
C ILE A 233 -24.22 11.65 -8.94
N ILE A 234 -23.79 12.44 -7.95
CA ILE A 234 -23.93 12.08 -6.54
C ILE A 234 -25.40 11.88 -6.16
N MET A 235 -26.30 12.78 -6.58
CA MET A 235 -27.71 12.69 -6.24
C MET A 235 -28.41 11.53 -6.95
N THR A 236 -28.17 11.36 -8.25
CA THR A 236 -28.84 10.33 -9.07
C THR A 236 -28.32 8.92 -8.77
N LYS A 237 -27.02 8.80 -8.45
CA LYS A 237 -26.33 7.52 -8.25
C LYS A 237 -25.94 7.26 -6.80
N PHE A 238 -26.54 7.99 -5.85
CA PHE A 238 -26.24 7.84 -4.43
C PHE A 238 -26.41 6.38 -3.99
N VAL A 239 -27.59 5.81 -4.26
CA VAL A 239 -27.98 4.45 -3.86
C VAL A 239 -27.17 3.38 -4.60
N GLU A 240 -26.76 3.66 -5.84
CA GLU A 240 -25.98 2.73 -6.68
C GLU A 240 -24.51 2.60 -6.24
N GLY A 241 -24.05 3.44 -5.30
CA GLY A 241 -22.73 3.29 -4.67
C GLY A 241 -21.86 4.54 -4.66
N ALA A 242 -22.34 5.68 -5.18
CA ALA A 242 -21.59 6.95 -5.15
C ALA A 242 -21.18 7.38 -3.73
N TRP A 243 -21.99 7.01 -2.71
CA TRP A 243 -21.71 7.30 -1.30
C TRP A 243 -20.37 6.73 -0.81
N ILE A 244 -19.90 5.63 -1.39
CA ILE A 244 -18.65 4.97 -0.99
C ILE A 244 -17.47 5.92 -1.20
N ILE A 245 -17.42 6.61 -2.34
CA ILE A 245 -16.33 7.55 -2.64
C ILE A 245 -16.40 8.80 -1.74
N ILE A 246 -17.62 9.27 -1.43
CA ILE A 246 -17.84 10.40 -0.52
C ILE A 246 -17.27 10.12 0.87
N VAL A 247 -17.31 8.87 1.33
CA VAL A 247 -16.71 8.46 2.61
C VAL A 247 -15.22 8.13 2.46
N LEU A 248 -14.86 7.39 1.41
CA LEU A 248 -13.51 6.88 1.20
C LEU A 248 -12.49 7.99 0.95
N ALA A 249 -12.80 8.98 0.11
CA ALA A 249 -11.86 10.03 -0.24
C ALA A 249 -11.45 10.91 0.97
N PRO A 250 -12.39 11.43 1.79
CA PRO A 250 -12.03 12.14 3.03
C PRO A 250 -11.29 11.27 4.04
N THR A 251 -11.66 9.99 4.16
CA THR A 251 -10.99 9.05 5.06
C THR A 251 -9.53 8.83 4.68
N LEU A 252 -9.26 8.64 3.38
CA LEU A 252 -7.90 8.53 2.85
C LEU A 252 -7.12 9.83 3.06
N ALA A 253 -7.71 10.99 2.79
CA ALA A 253 -7.07 12.28 3.03
C ALA A 253 -6.71 12.49 4.52
N PHE A 254 -7.61 12.12 5.43
CA PHE A 254 -7.36 12.16 6.87
C PHE A 254 -6.21 11.24 7.29
N LEU A 255 -6.19 10.00 6.78
CA LEU A 255 -5.11 9.04 7.05
C LEU A 255 -3.76 9.56 6.54
N MET A 256 -3.71 10.07 5.31
CA MET A 256 -2.51 10.66 4.73
C MET A 256 -1.97 11.83 5.58
N HIS A 257 -2.85 12.69 6.08
CA HIS A 257 -2.45 13.79 6.95
C HIS A 257 -1.97 13.31 8.33
N ARG A 258 -2.54 12.23 8.86
CA ARG A 258 -2.08 11.59 10.10
C ARG A 258 -0.67 11.00 9.93
N ILE A 259 -0.39 10.34 8.82
CA ILE A 259 0.94 9.80 8.47
C ILE A 259 1.97 10.94 8.40
N LYS A 260 1.65 12.01 7.68
CA LYS A 260 2.55 13.17 7.57
C LYS A 260 2.86 13.81 8.92
N ARG A 261 1.85 13.98 9.77
CA ARG A 261 2.03 14.48 11.15
C ARG A 261 2.91 13.54 11.98
N HIS A 262 2.77 12.24 11.82
CA HIS A 262 3.59 11.25 12.52
C HIS A 262 5.06 11.34 12.11
N TYR A 263 5.35 11.40 10.80
CA TYR A 263 6.72 11.56 10.32
C TYR A 263 7.36 12.88 10.76
N ARG A 264 6.59 13.98 10.77
CA ARG A 264 7.10 15.26 11.27
C ARG A 264 7.48 15.21 12.76
N LYS A 265 6.73 14.47 13.58
CA LYS A 265 7.07 14.27 15.00
C LYS A 265 8.37 13.48 15.15
N ILE A 266 8.54 12.40 14.40
CA ILE A 266 9.76 11.59 14.42
C ILE A 266 10.97 12.43 13.98
N ALA A 267 10.85 13.19 12.89
CA ALA A 267 11.92 14.06 12.41
C ALA A 267 12.37 15.05 13.49
N GLN A 268 11.41 15.67 14.21
CA GLN A 268 11.70 16.58 15.31
C GLN A 268 12.39 15.90 16.51
N GLU A 269 12.07 14.64 16.80
CA GLU A 269 12.73 13.88 17.88
C GLU A 269 14.19 13.52 17.54
N ILE A 270 14.47 13.27 16.26
CA ILE A 270 15.80 12.82 15.77
C ILE A 270 16.74 14.00 15.47
N GLU A 271 16.23 15.19 15.11
CA GLU A 271 17.03 16.37 14.74
C GLU A 271 17.90 16.98 15.87
N ASN A 272 17.91 16.39 17.06
CA ASN A 272 18.79 16.83 18.14
C ASN A 272 20.28 16.62 17.74
N PRO A 273 21.15 17.64 17.93
CA PRO A 273 22.56 17.52 17.58
C PRO A 273 23.21 16.36 18.35
N ILE A 274 23.77 15.41 17.60
CA ILE A 274 24.41 14.22 18.15
C ILE A 274 25.67 14.66 18.90
N LYS A 275 25.67 14.54 20.23
CA LYS A 275 26.86 14.72 21.06
C LYS A 275 27.45 13.35 21.38
N ILE A 276 28.47 12.95 20.61
CA ILE A 276 29.24 11.74 20.91
C ILE A 276 30.34 12.12 21.91
N ASP A 277 30.38 11.46 23.07
CA ASP A 277 31.48 11.56 24.02
C ASP A 277 32.27 10.23 24.04
N PRO A 278 33.39 10.13 23.31
CA PRO A 278 34.21 8.92 23.28
C PRO A 278 34.80 8.54 24.63
N SER A 279 34.96 9.50 25.56
CA SER A 279 35.59 9.28 26.86
C SER A 279 34.68 8.55 27.85
N ALA A 280 33.36 8.61 27.63
CA ALA A 280 32.36 7.93 28.43
C ALA A 280 32.10 6.47 28.00
N LEU A 281 32.78 5.98 26.95
CA LEU A 281 32.55 4.63 26.41
C LEU A 281 33.06 3.55 27.37
N LYS A 282 32.16 2.64 27.76
CA LYS A 282 32.46 1.48 28.60
C LYS A 282 32.13 0.20 27.83
N HIS A 283 32.97 -0.82 27.99
CA HIS A 283 32.67 -2.14 27.43
C HIS A 283 31.29 -2.62 27.92
N PRO A 284 30.44 -3.17 27.03
CA PRO A 284 29.12 -3.67 27.41
C PRO A 284 29.23 -4.89 28.32
N ILE A 285 28.16 -5.25 29.01
CA ILE A 285 28.03 -6.54 29.68
C ILE A 285 27.46 -7.50 28.64
N VAL A 286 28.15 -8.61 28.39
CA VAL A 286 27.74 -9.58 27.37
C VAL A 286 26.93 -10.69 28.03
N ILE A 287 25.72 -10.92 27.54
CA ILE A 287 24.84 -12.01 27.99
C ILE A 287 24.60 -12.93 26.79
N ILE A 288 24.83 -14.23 26.97
CA ILE A 288 24.70 -15.23 25.90
C ILE A 288 23.75 -16.33 26.35
N PRO A 289 22.47 -16.33 25.94
CA PRO A 289 21.60 -17.49 26.14
C PRO A 289 22.14 -18.70 25.38
N ILE A 290 22.35 -19.81 26.10
CA ILE A 290 22.80 -21.08 25.53
C ILE A 290 21.83 -22.21 25.91
N HIS A 291 21.64 -23.16 24.99
CA HIS A 291 20.89 -24.41 25.24
C HIS A 291 21.82 -25.59 25.57
N GLY A 292 23.13 -25.38 25.47
CA GLY A 292 24.17 -26.37 25.67
C GLY A 292 25.50 -25.83 25.16
N LEU A 293 26.56 -26.62 25.27
CA LEU A 293 27.85 -26.30 24.67
C LEU A 293 27.98 -27.01 23.31
N ASP A 294 27.54 -26.34 22.26
CA ASP A 294 27.60 -26.78 20.87
C ASP A 294 28.40 -25.80 20.00
N LEU A 295 28.57 -26.11 18.70
CA LEU A 295 29.31 -25.26 17.75
C LEU A 295 28.68 -23.87 17.59
N ILE A 296 27.38 -23.74 17.83
CA ILE A 296 26.65 -22.47 17.71
C ILE A 296 26.97 -21.59 18.93
N ALA A 297 26.93 -22.18 20.13
CA ALA A 297 27.32 -21.53 21.38
C ALA A 297 28.81 -21.18 21.39
N GLU A 298 29.69 -22.05 20.87
CA GLU A 298 31.14 -21.80 20.76
C GLU A 298 31.41 -20.49 20.01
N LYS A 299 30.84 -20.36 18.80
CA LYS A 299 30.98 -19.15 17.98
C LYS A 299 30.48 -17.90 18.70
N ALA A 300 29.38 -18.02 19.44
CA ALA A 300 28.82 -16.91 20.21
C ALA A 300 29.69 -16.51 21.39
N ILE A 301 30.25 -17.48 22.12
CA ILE A 301 31.16 -17.24 23.25
C ILE A 301 32.45 -16.59 22.77
N GLN A 302 33.07 -17.11 21.71
CA GLN A 302 34.27 -16.53 21.11
C GLN A 302 34.06 -15.06 20.73
N PHE A 303 32.95 -14.74 20.06
CA PHE A 303 32.62 -13.36 19.72
C PHE A 303 32.34 -12.49 20.96
N GLY A 304 31.65 -13.03 21.96
CA GLY A 304 31.45 -12.36 23.25
C GLY A 304 32.76 -12.00 23.95
N MET A 305 33.75 -12.89 23.88
CA MET A 305 35.10 -12.69 24.43
C MET A 305 35.92 -11.62 23.71
N LEU A 306 35.54 -11.24 22.48
CA LEU A 306 36.15 -10.11 21.77
C LEU A 306 35.52 -8.77 22.18
N LEU A 307 34.23 -8.77 22.53
CA LEU A 307 33.46 -7.56 22.85
C LEU A 307 33.73 -7.02 24.26
N SER A 308 33.87 -7.90 25.24
CA SER A 308 33.98 -7.51 26.64
C SER A 308 34.59 -8.60 27.52
N ASN A 309 35.18 -8.19 28.64
CA ASN A 309 35.66 -9.09 29.69
C ASN A 309 34.55 -9.50 30.69
N ASP A 310 33.34 -8.97 30.56
CA ASP A 310 32.22 -9.20 31.47
C ASP A 310 31.12 -9.99 30.75
N ILE A 311 31.34 -11.30 30.64
CA ILE A 311 30.52 -12.24 29.86
C ILE A 311 29.81 -13.19 30.81
N THR A 312 28.51 -13.37 30.58
CA THR A 312 27.69 -14.36 31.29
C THR A 312 26.92 -15.20 30.29
N ALA A 313 27.24 -16.48 30.20
CA ALA A 313 26.43 -17.47 29.49
C ALA A 313 25.29 -17.91 30.39
N VAL A 314 24.06 -17.82 29.88
CA VAL A 314 22.84 -18.12 30.63
C VAL A 314 22.24 -19.40 30.07
N PHE A 315 22.20 -20.44 30.89
CA PHE A 315 21.52 -21.69 30.58
C PHE A 315 20.19 -21.73 31.33
N ILE A 316 19.09 -21.99 30.62
CA ILE A 316 17.76 -22.10 31.22
C ILE A 316 17.42 -23.58 31.36
N ASP A 317 17.45 -24.07 32.59
CA ASP A 317 17.12 -25.46 32.90
C ASP A 317 15.60 -25.64 32.98
N ALA A 318 15.04 -26.39 32.03
CA ALA A 318 13.62 -26.73 31.94
C ALA A 318 13.28 -28.08 32.61
N GLY A 319 14.22 -28.71 33.32
CA GLY A 319 14.02 -29.93 34.10
C GLY A 319 14.42 -31.24 33.41
N TYR A 320 14.93 -31.19 32.18
CA TYR A 320 15.47 -32.35 31.44
C TYR A 320 16.92 -32.15 30.97
N GLY A 321 17.51 -31.00 31.25
CA GLY A 321 18.87 -30.69 30.84
C GLY A 321 19.88 -31.41 31.72
N ASN A 322 20.91 -32.00 31.13
CA ASN A 322 22.01 -32.59 31.88
C ASN A 322 22.97 -31.47 32.36
N VAL A 323 22.55 -30.75 33.40
CA VAL A 323 23.25 -29.58 33.96
C VAL A 323 24.67 -29.94 34.39
N GLU A 324 24.85 -31.12 34.99
CA GLU A 324 26.15 -31.63 35.42
C GLU A 324 27.11 -31.81 34.24
N ARG A 325 26.64 -32.41 33.15
CA ARG A 325 27.42 -32.54 31.92
C ARG A 325 27.79 -31.18 31.33
N LEU A 326 26.87 -30.21 31.36
CA LEU A 326 27.16 -28.86 30.88
C LEU A 326 28.23 -28.17 31.73
N GLN A 327 28.17 -28.32 33.06
CA GLN A 327 29.16 -27.75 33.98
C GLN A 327 30.55 -28.38 33.78
N GLN A 328 30.62 -29.71 33.60
CA GLN A 328 31.88 -30.41 33.28
C GLN A 328 32.47 -29.92 31.96
N LEU A 329 31.67 -29.90 30.88
CA LEU A 329 32.11 -29.42 29.57
C LEU A 329 32.53 -27.94 29.61
N TRP A 330 31.83 -27.11 30.38
CA TRP A 330 32.18 -25.71 30.56
C TRP A 330 33.54 -25.56 31.23
N HIS A 331 33.79 -26.31 32.29
CA HIS A 331 35.08 -26.32 32.97
C HIS A 331 36.21 -26.73 32.04
N GLU A 332 36.05 -27.85 31.34
CA GLU A 332 37.08 -28.42 30.45
C GLU A 332 37.38 -27.54 29.23
N LYS A 333 36.32 -27.02 28.57
CA LYS A 333 36.45 -26.40 27.24
C LYS A 333 36.48 -24.87 27.26
N ILE A 334 36.03 -24.24 28.34
CA ILE A 334 35.95 -22.77 28.43
C ILE A 334 36.83 -22.25 29.57
N GLU A 335 36.70 -22.78 30.79
CA GLU A 335 37.42 -22.23 31.94
C GLU A 335 38.92 -22.49 31.88
N ILE A 336 39.34 -23.73 31.56
CA ILE A 336 40.77 -24.07 31.45
C ILE A 336 41.45 -23.27 30.33
N PRO A 337 40.96 -23.25 29.08
CA PRO A 337 41.63 -22.51 28.01
C PRO A 337 41.61 -20.99 28.22
N ALA A 338 40.56 -20.44 28.84
CA ALA A 338 40.51 -19.02 29.17
C ALA A 338 41.57 -18.65 30.21
N LYS A 339 41.79 -19.52 31.21
CA LYS A 339 42.80 -19.32 32.25
C LYS A 339 44.22 -19.43 31.69
N GLU A 340 44.48 -20.42 30.82
CA GLU A 340 45.76 -20.57 30.12
C GLU A 340 46.09 -19.37 29.24
N ALA A 341 45.08 -18.83 28.55
CA ALA A 341 45.23 -17.64 27.70
C ALA A 341 45.27 -16.30 28.46
N GLY A 342 45.22 -16.31 29.81
CA GLY A 342 45.21 -15.10 30.64
C GLY A 342 43.96 -14.23 30.46
N LYS A 343 42.88 -14.78 29.91
CA LYS A 343 41.61 -14.06 29.70
C LYS A 343 40.68 -14.24 30.91
N LYS A 344 39.78 -13.28 31.09
CA LYS A 344 38.76 -13.38 32.14
C LYS A 344 37.77 -14.49 31.80
N ILE A 345 37.56 -15.38 32.76
CA ILE A 345 36.71 -16.57 32.61
C ILE A 345 35.25 -16.14 32.40
N PRO A 346 34.59 -16.57 31.30
CA PRO A 346 33.16 -16.36 31.11
C PRO A 346 32.36 -17.07 32.21
N LYS A 347 31.38 -16.37 32.80
CA LYS A 347 30.55 -16.95 33.87
C LYS A 347 29.43 -17.80 33.28
N LEU A 348 29.19 -18.99 33.83
CA LEU A 348 28.00 -19.79 33.53
C LEU A 348 26.94 -19.57 34.61
N GLU A 349 25.75 -19.12 34.23
CA GLU A 349 24.61 -18.95 35.12
C GLU A 349 23.46 -19.87 34.71
N ILE A 350 23.02 -20.70 35.65
CA ILE A 350 21.96 -21.69 35.43
C ILE A 350 20.69 -21.20 36.11
N ILE A 351 19.67 -20.91 35.31
CA ILE A 351 18.38 -20.41 35.77
C ILE A 351 17.34 -21.52 35.64
N LYS A 352 16.79 -21.97 36.79
CA LYS A 352 15.72 -22.96 36.80
C LYS A 352 14.41 -22.34 36.32
N SER A 353 13.78 -22.98 35.33
CA SER A 353 12.47 -22.58 34.78
C SER A 353 11.45 -23.71 34.94
N PRO A 354 10.76 -23.80 36.09
CA PRO A 354 9.84 -24.91 36.39
C PRO A 354 8.64 -24.98 35.44
N TYR A 355 8.30 -23.87 34.78
CA TYR A 355 7.19 -23.79 33.82
C TYR A 355 7.64 -23.82 32.35
N ARG A 356 8.89 -24.24 32.07
CA ARG A 356 9.48 -24.32 30.72
C ARG A 356 9.39 -23.02 29.90
N ARG A 357 9.34 -21.88 30.58
CA ARG A 357 9.34 -20.57 29.94
C ARG A 357 10.79 -20.16 29.71
N ILE A 358 11.21 -19.99 28.46
CA ILE A 358 12.59 -19.60 28.11
C ILE A 358 12.74 -18.07 28.17
N TYR A 359 11.79 -17.32 27.62
CA TYR A 359 11.93 -15.87 27.50
C TYR A 359 11.80 -15.11 28.82
N LYS A 360 10.81 -15.46 29.67
CA LYS A 360 10.51 -14.70 30.89
C LYS A 360 11.68 -14.73 31.89
N PRO A 361 12.32 -15.88 32.18
CA PRO A 361 13.48 -15.92 33.07
C PRO A 361 14.69 -15.17 32.50
N LEU A 362 14.98 -15.32 31.20
CA LEU A 362 16.07 -14.58 30.55
C LEU A 362 15.86 -13.05 30.67
N LEU A 363 14.65 -12.59 30.38
CA LEU A 363 14.31 -11.17 30.46
C LEU A 363 14.35 -10.64 31.89
N ASN A 364 14.01 -11.45 32.88
CA ASN A 364 14.13 -11.09 34.30
C ASN A 364 15.60 -11.01 34.71
N PHE A 365 16.42 -11.93 34.24
CA PHE A 365 17.87 -11.92 34.47
C PHE A 365 18.54 -10.69 33.87
N VAL A 366 18.27 -10.38 32.60
CA VAL A 366 18.75 -9.15 31.94
C VAL A 366 18.33 -7.91 32.75
N ALA A 367 17.08 -7.86 33.22
CA ALA A 367 16.60 -6.76 34.05
C ALA A 367 17.29 -6.66 35.41
N GLN A 368 17.68 -7.79 36.02
CA GLN A 368 18.42 -7.84 37.28
C GLN A 368 19.86 -7.36 37.10
N VAL A 369 20.56 -7.86 36.07
CA VAL A 369 21.92 -7.41 35.71
C VAL A 369 21.94 -5.91 35.46
N ARG A 370 20.93 -5.39 34.76
CA ARG A 370 20.75 -3.96 34.51
C ARG A 370 20.62 -3.14 35.79
N LYS A 371 19.80 -3.60 36.77
CA LYS A 371 19.63 -2.90 38.05
C LYS A 371 20.95 -2.77 38.82
N GLY A 372 21.80 -3.78 38.75
CA GLY A 372 23.12 -3.78 39.40
C GLY A 372 24.18 -2.91 38.71
N LYS A 373 24.00 -2.55 37.43
CA LYS A 373 25.00 -1.84 36.62
C LYS A 373 24.37 -0.73 35.79
N LYS A 374 23.83 0.30 36.45
CA LYS A 374 22.97 1.38 35.90
C LYS A 374 23.56 2.25 34.77
N ASN A 375 24.80 2.06 34.31
CA ASN A 375 25.41 2.90 33.29
C ASN A 375 26.31 2.13 32.32
N ARG A 376 25.92 0.89 31.98
CA ARG A 376 26.61 0.05 30.99
C ARG A 376 25.58 -0.52 30.03
N LEU A 377 25.94 -0.55 28.75
CA LEU A 377 25.18 -1.24 27.72
C LEU A 377 25.21 -2.75 27.99
N ILE A 378 24.10 -3.43 27.69
CA ILE A 378 24.01 -4.88 27.72
C ILE A 378 23.98 -5.37 26.28
N ALA A 379 24.94 -6.19 25.89
CA ALA A 379 24.97 -6.87 24.60
C ALA A 379 24.40 -8.29 24.78
N LEU A 380 23.17 -8.50 24.34
CA LEU A 380 22.56 -9.83 24.32
C LEU A 380 22.90 -10.51 22.99
N ILE A 381 23.79 -11.49 23.05
CA ILE A 381 24.22 -12.24 21.87
C ILE A 381 23.34 -13.47 21.71
N ILE A 382 22.53 -13.49 20.66
CA ILE A 382 21.63 -14.61 20.34
C ILE A 382 22.27 -15.43 19.22
N PRO A 383 22.78 -16.65 19.51
CA PRO A 383 23.17 -17.59 18.47
C PRO A 383 21.95 -18.04 17.67
N GLU A 384 22.00 -17.94 16.34
CA GLU A 384 20.94 -18.39 15.44
C GLU A 384 21.47 -19.35 14.38
N LEU A 385 20.80 -20.51 14.24
CA LEU A 385 21.03 -21.42 13.13
C LEU A 385 20.34 -20.84 11.88
N VAL A 386 21.12 -20.57 10.84
CA VAL A 386 20.59 -20.10 9.55
C VAL A 386 20.66 -21.25 8.55
N GLU A 387 19.48 -21.72 8.16
CA GLU A 387 19.31 -22.76 7.15
C GLU A 387 19.17 -22.16 5.74
N PRO A 388 19.65 -22.85 4.69
CA PRO A 388 19.69 -22.31 3.34
C PRO A 388 18.29 -22.11 2.74
N LYS A 389 17.29 -22.88 3.18
CA LYS A 389 15.94 -22.86 2.62
C LYS A 389 14.95 -22.17 3.55
N TRP A 390 14.13 -21.29 2.97
CA TRP A 390 13.16 -20.46 3.70
C TRP A 390 12.13 -21.26 4.51
N TYR A 391 11.80 -22.48 4.08
CA TYR A 391 10.83 -23.33 4.78
C TYR A 391 11.47 -24.08 5.97
N GLU A 392 12.77 -24.32 5.94
CA GLU A 392 13.52 -24.94 7.06
C GLU A 392 13.65 -23.93 8.21
N TYR A 393 13.82 -22.65 7.89
CA TYR A 393 13.79 -21.54 8.85
C TYR A 393 12.54 -21.52 9.76
N LEU A 394 11.38 -21.90 9.22
CA LEU A 394 10.13 -21.98 10.00
C LEU A 394 10.11 -23.14 11.00
N LEU A 395 10.89 -24.20 10.78
CA LEU A 395 10.90 -25.40 11.62
C LEU A 395 11.83 -25.25 12.83
N HIS A 396 12.99 -24.60 12.66
CA HIS A 396 14.05 -24.63 13.69
C HIS A 396 14.32 -23.29 14.37
N ASN A 397 13.87 -22.15 13.82
CA ASN A 397 14.23 -20.82 14.34
C ASN A 397 13.02 -19.99 14.81
N ILE A 398 11.99 -20.62 15.38
CA ILE A 398 10.83 -19.88 15.93
C ILE A 398 11.23 -19.07 17.17
N HIS A 399 12.29 -19.47 17.89
CA HIS A 399 12.54 -18.95 19.22
C HIS A 399 13.30 -17.61 19.27
N ALA A 400 14.30 -17.41 18.42
CA ALA A 400 15.12 -16.19 18.43
C ALA A 400 14.35 -14.91 17.97
N PRO A 401 13.49 -14.97 16.93
CA PRO A 401 12.64 -13.84 16.53
C PRO A 401 11.66 -13.43 17.63
N GLY A 402 11.13 -14.40 18.40
CA GLY A 402 10.24 -14.15 19.53
C GLY A 402 10.91 -13.39 20.67
N LEU A 403 12.13 -13.79 21.06
CA LEU A 403 12.91 -13.09 22.09
C LEU A 403 13.26 -11.66 21.64
N ARG A 404 13.68 -11.51 20.38
CA ARG A 404 13.97 -10.21 19.77
C ARG A 404 12.74 -9.29 19.80
N THR A 405 11.58 -9.80 19.38
CA THR A 405 10.31 -9.06 19.42
C THR A 405 9.93 -8.64 20.84
N LEU A 406 10.06 -9.53 21.83
CA LEU A 406 9.77 -9.23 23.22
C LEU A 406 10.71 -8.18 23.84
N LEU A 407 11.98 -8.17 23.43
CA LEU A 407 12.95 -7.13 23.85
C LEU A 407 12.61 -5.77 23.24
N PHE A 408 12.26 -5.71 21.96
CA PHE A 408 11.80 -4.47 21.32
C PHE A 408 10.50 -3.94 21.95
N LEU A 409 9.56 -4.82 22.31
CA LEU A 409 8.32 -4.46 23.01
C LEU A 409 8.58 -3.84 24.40
N LYS A 410 9.64 -4.26 25.10
CA LYS A 410 10.04 -3.67 26.38
C LYS A 410 10.67 -2.28 26.26
N ARG A 411 11.00 -1.83 25.04
CA ARG A 411 11.60 -0.50 24.74
C ARG A 411 12.79 -0.16 25.65
N ASP A 412 13.69 -1.12 25.85
CA ASP A 412 14.88 -0.90 26.69
C ASP A 412 16.00 -0.21 25.88
N PRO A 413 16.36 1.05 26.18
CA PRO A 413 17.35 1.79 25.40
C PRO A 413 18.78 1.27 25.58
N ASN A 414 19.05 0.51 26.65
CA ASN A 414 20.41 0.11 27.03
C ASN A 414 20.75 -1.34 26.66
N THR A 415 19.80 -2.08 26.07
CA THR A 415 20.00 -3.47 25.66
C THR A 415 20.12 -3.55 24.15
N ILE A 416 21.29 -3.96 23.67
CA ILE A 416 21.59 -4.18 22.25
C ILE A 416 21.52 -5.67 21.99
N VAL A 417 20.73 -6.06 20.98
CA VAL A 417 20.62 -7.46 20.56
C VAL A 417 21.55 -7.69 19.38
N ILE A 418 22.44 -8.68 19.50
CA ILE A 418 23.37 -9.07 18.44
C ILE A 418 23.05 -10.51 18.05
N THR A 419 22.67 -10.74 16.79
CA THR A 419 22.45 -12.09 16.27
C THR A 419 23.74 -12.60 15.64
N ILE A 420 24.15 -13.82 15.99
CA ILE A 420 25.29 -14.49 15.37
C ILE A 420 24.78 -15.65 14.54
N PRO A 421 24.87 -15.57 13.19
CA PRO A 421 24.45 -16.66 12.35
C PRO A 421 25.50 -17.78 12.35
N TRP A 422 25.03 -19.00 12.52
CA TRP A 422 25.77 -20.21 12.17
C TRP A 422 25.11 -20.83 10.96
N TYR A 423 25.86 -20.96 9.87
CA TYR A 423 25.37 -21.54 8.62
C TYR A 423 25.72 -23.01 8.59
N ARG A 424 24.73 -23.85 8.32
CA ARG A 424 24.98 -25.25 8.00
C ARG A 424 25.70 -25.32 6.66
N CYS A 425 26.95 -25.80 6.64
CA CYS A 425 27.64 -26.08 5.38
C CYS A 425 26.83 -27.15 4.61
N GLU A 426 26.39 -26.82 3.40
CA GLU A 426 25.96 -27.82 2.43
C GLU A 426 27.19 -28.70 2.11
N LYS A 427 27.05 -30.01 2.32
CA LYS A 427 27.98 -31.01 1.79
C LYS A 427 27.45 -31.52 0.48
#